data_AF-A0AAW0GXN7-F1
#
_entry.id   AF-A0AAW0GXN7-F1
#
_cell.length_a   1.000
_cell.length_b   1.000
_cell.length_c   1.000
_cell.angle_alpha   90.00
_cell.angle_beta   90.00
_cell.angle_gamma   90.00
#
_symmetry.space_group_name_H-M   'P 1'
#
loop_
_entity.id
_entity.type
_entity.pdbx_description
1 polymer ?
#
loop_
_entity_poly.entity_id
_entity_poly.type
_entity_poly.pdbx_seq_one_letter_code
_entity_poly.pdbx_strand_id
1 'polypeptide(L)'
;MIQLYHGTRLKQSSISLSTTMDPHITETAPTDWKYISEGGSSIVFSYTGPPNPDFDETALRLRKVDHDSSLTDTPSFEEVEPDDPSIIFQHRIIERLFPSTFLPHLDAVKVDGPWLEKLSHLVEEHRPEERRERDKIDTRKHKAVLATDLVGGHGWAVEIKPKWGFLPNPTHLFPESKALKTRTCRFCMHSHLKSTEGEEVSLGYCPPRSILGRRRTRSEGPEFIMGCLDRELRICKQFQDLRRGAYASSINISFFPDAPGATSVSCEMLQSLHLILSETK
;
A
#
# COMPACT_ATOMS: atom_id res chain seq x y z
N MET A 1 -47.21 29.13 -23.52
CA MET A 1 -47.02 30.22 -22.56
C MET A 1 -46.82 29.54 -21.21
N ILE A 2 -45.60 29.15 -20.85
CA ILE A 2 -44.66 29.94 -20.03
C ILE A 2 -43.22 29.59 -20.46
N GLN A 3 -42.44 30.61 -20.85
CA GLN A 3 -40.98 30.57 -20.92
C GLN A 3 -40.42 30.39 -19.51
N LEU A 4 -39.34 29.62 -19.30
CA LEU A 4 -38.35 29.93 -18.26
C LEU A 4 -36.97 29.33 -18.58
N TYR A 5 -36.02 30.25 -18.80
CA TYR A 5 -34.57 30.21 -18.57
C TYR A 5 -33.62 29.37 -19.45
N HIS A 6 -33.04 30.10 -20.41
CA HIS A 6 -31.68 29.90 -20.93
C HIS A 6 -30.62 30.00 -19.83
N GLY A 7 -29.59 29.15 -19.95
CA GLY A 7 -28.20 29.58 -19.79
C GLY A 7 -27.58 29.41 -18.42
N THR A 8 -27.00 28.24 -18.18
CA THR A 8 -25.78 28.12 -17.36
C THR A 8 -24.75 27.32 -18.12
N ARG A 9 -23.85 28.09 -18.74
CA ARG A 9 -22.56 27.73 -19.30
C ARG A 9 -21.87 26.73 -18.38
N LEU A 10 -21.67 25.50 -18.84
CA LEU A 10 -20.72 24.57 -18.24
C LEU A 10 -19.38 25.31 -18.17
N LYS A 11 -18.96 25.69 -16.96
CA LYS A 11 -17.58 26.06 -16.72
C LYS A 11 -16.78 24.80 -17.02
N GLN A 12 -16.20 24.74 -18.22
CA GLN A 12 -15.01 23.96 -18.46
C GLN A 12 -14.04 24.36 -17.35
N SER A 13 -13.90 23.51 -16.34
CA SER A 13 -12.76 23.50 -15.45
C SER A 13 -11.57 23.18 -16.35
N SER A 14 -10.97 24.24 -16.90
CA SER A 14 -9.66 24.22 -17.50
C SER A 14 -8.72 23.69 -16.43
N ILE A 15 -8.39 22.39 -16.53
CA ILE A 15 -7.21 21.85 -15.90
C ILE A 15 -6.07 22.63 -16.55
N SER A 16 -5.53 23.61 -15.83
CA SER A 16 -4.24 24.17 -16.17
C SER A 16 -3.23 23.05 -15.94
N LEU A 17 -2.95 22.27 -16.99
CA LEU A 17 -1.74 21.47 -17.04
C LEU A 17 -0.61 22.49 -17.02
N SER A 18 -0.05 22.76 -15.84
CA SER A 18 1.31 23.27 -15.78
C SER A 18 2.15 22.24 -16.51
N THR A 19 2.83 22.65 -17.56
CA THR A 19 3.87 21.85 -18.22
C THR A 19 5.09 21.75 -17.29
N THR A 20 4.91 21.20 -16.10
CA THR A 20 6.00 20.67 -15.29
C THR A 20 6.43 19.41 -16.02
N MET A 21 7.59 19.45 -16.66
CA MET A 21 8.16 18.25 -17.25
C MET A 21 8.29 17.19 -16.16
N ASP A 22 7.78 15.97 -16.43
CA ASP A 22 7.94 14.87 -15.48
C ASP A 22 9.43 14.74 -15.10
N PRO A 23 9.74 14.63 -13.79
CA PRO A 23 11.11 14.51 -13.33
C PRO A 23 11.78 13.28 -13.94
N HIS A 24 13.09 13.34 -14.11
CA HIS A 24 13.86 12.26 -14.70
C HIS A 24 14.73 11.58 -13.64
N ILE A 25 14.59 10.26 -13.48
CA ILE A 25 15.24 9.53 -12.38
C ILE A 25 16.78 9.62 -12.40
N THR A 26 17.36 9.87 -13.59
CA THR A 26 18.82 9.98 -13.76
C THR A 26 19.43 11.21 -13.09
N GLU A 27 18.60 12.13 -12.60
CA GLU A 27 19.03 13.22 -11.72
C GLU A 27 19.42 12.72 -10.31
N THR A 28 19.15 11.45 -10.01
CA THR A 28 19.53 10.75 -8.79
C THR A 28 20.45 9.57 -9.09
N ALA A 29 21.26 9.15 -8.11
CA ALA A 29 22.01 7.90 -8.20
C ALA A 29 21.13 6.71 -7.77
N PRO A 30 21.30 5.51 -8.34
CA PRO A 30 20.62 4.30 -7.86
C PRO A 30 20.82 4.03 -6.36
N THR A 31 21.97 4.44 -5.80
CA THR A 31 22.29 4.32 -4.38
C THR A 31 21.50 5.27 -3.49
N ASP A 32 20.87 6.30 -4.05
CA ASP A 32 20.01 7.23 -3.32
C ASP A 32 18.66 6.58 -2.96
N TRP A 33 18.35 5.41 -3.54
CA TRP A 33 17.08 4.73 -3.40
C TRP A 33 17.20 3.49 -2.52
N LYS A 34 16.57 3.52 -1.36
CA LYS A 34 16.60 2.44 -0.37
C LYS A 34 15.42 1.49 -0.54
N TYR A 35 15.68 0.19 -0.68
CA TYR A 35 14.63 -0.83 -0.72
C TYR A 35 13.74 -0.80 0.54
N ILE A 36 12.42 -0.75 0.34
CA ILE A 36 11.42 -0.77 1.42
C ILE A 36 10.66 -2.10 1.44
N SER A 37 10.08 -2.47 0.31
CA SER A 37 9.09 -3.54 0.23
C SER A 37 8.88 -4.02 -1.20
N GLU A 38 8.26 -5.17 -1.35
CA GLU A 38 7.73 -5.60 -2.64
C GLU A 38 6.45 -6.42 -2.48
N GLY A 39 5.57 -6.27 -3.47
CA GLY A 39 4.36 -7.06 -3.63
C GLY A 39 4.48 -8.05 -4.80
N GLY A 40 3.34 -8.53 -5.29
CA GLY A 40 3.29 -9.41 -6.45
C GLY A 40 3.75 -8.73 -7.75
N SER A 41 3.33 -7.49 -7.98
CA SER A 41 3.51 -6.81 -9.28
C SER A 41 4.40 -5.56 -9.23
N SER A 42 4.92 -5.21 -8.04
CA SER A 42 5.71 -4.00 -7.86
C SER A 42 6.73 -4.15 -6.72
N ILE A 43 7.80 -3.38 -6.81
CA ILE A 43 8.83 -3.19 -5.79
C ILE A 43 8.93 -1.69 -5.47
N VAL A 44 9.24 -1.35 -4.22
CA VAL A 44 9.17 0.04 -3.72
C VAL A 44 10.47 0.44 -3.01
N PHE A 45 10.92 1.65 -3.30
CA PHE A 45 12.13 2.27 -2.79
C PHE A 45 11.82 3.64 -2.17
N SER A 46 12.51 4.03 -1.11
CA SER A 46 12.43 5.36 -0.51
C SER A 46 13.60 6.21 -0.99
N TYR A 47 13.36 7.49 -1.26
CA TYR A 47 14.45 8.41 -1.55
C TYR A 47 15.21 8.79 -0.27
N THR A 48 16.52 8.60 -0.30
CA THR A 48 17.47 8.84 0.80
C THR A 48 18.72 9.60 0.34
N GLY A 49 18.65 10.20 -0.84
CA GLY A 49 19.75 10.95 -1.45
C GLY A 49 19.92 12.35 -0.87
N PRO A 50 20.78 13.18 -1.52
CA PRO A 50 20.89 14.60 -1.22
C PRO A 50 19.55 15.34 -1.40
N PRO A 51 19.35 16.52 -0.78
CA PRO A 51 18.11 17.28 -0.95
C PRO A 51 17.78 17.50 -2.44
N ASN A 52 16.60 17.05 -2.84
CA ASN A 52 16.10 17.18 -4.20
C ASN A 52 14.58 17.47 -4.19
N PRO A 53 14.13 18.66 -4.61
CA PRO A 53 12.72 19.04 -4.58
C PRO A 53 11.74 18.09 -5.28
N ASP A 54 12.21 17.33 -6.27
CA ASP A 54 11.36 16.42 -7.05
C ASP A 54 11.26 15.01 -6.42
N PHE A 55 12.17 14.67 -5.50
CA PHE A 55 12.26 13.32 -4.91
C PHE A 55 12.23 13.29 -3.38
N ASP A 56 12.42 14.42 -2.70
CA ASP A 56 12.33 14.51 -1.24
C ASP A 56 10.94 14.03 -0.76
N GLU A 57 10.94 13.20 0.29
CA GLU A 57 9.73 12.60 0.87
C GLU A 57 8.92 11.71 -0.10
N THR A 58 9.56 11.21 -1.17
CA THR A 58 8.94 10.30 -2.13
C THR A 58 9.46 8.87 -2.05
N ALA A 59 8.64 7.96 -2.55
CA ALA A 59 8.95 6.57 -2.77
C ALA A 59 8.77 6.22 -4.26
N LEU A 60 9.77 5.56 -4.85
CA LEU A 60 9.75 5.05 -6.21
C LEU A 60 9.15 3.66 -6.24
N ARG A 61 8.10 3.48 -7.05
CA ARG A 61 7.46 2.19 -7.29
C ARG A 61 7.72 1.72 -8.71
N LEU A 62 8.41 0.59 -8.83
CA LEU A 62 8.76 -0.04 -10.11
C LEU A 62 7.94 -1.30 -10.36
N ARG A 63 7.66 -1.58 -11.64
CA ARG A 63 6.98 -2.81 -12.07
C ARG A 63 7.96 -3.99 -12.13
N LYS A 64 7.39 -5.18 -11.89
CA LYS A 64 8.12 -6.45 -11.97
C LYS A 64 7.63 -7.29 -13.13
N VAL A 65 8.50 -8.18 -13.59
CA VAL A 65 8.24 -9.16 -14.65
C VAL A 65 8.67 -10.54 -14.15
N ASP A 66 7.83 -11.54 -14.39
CA ASP A 66 8.11 -12.93 -14.03
C ASP A 66 9.17 -13.50 -15.00
N HIS A 67 10.07 -14.36 -14.51
CA HIS A 67 11.09 -14.98 -15.37
C HIS A 67 10.49 -15.86 -16.48
N ASP A 68 9.37 -16.53 -16.20
CA ASP A 68 8.67 -17.42 -17.13
C ASP A 68 7.76 -16.70 -18.12
N SER A 69 7.56 -15.38 -17.96
CA SER A 69 6.79 -14.62 -18.92
C SER A 69 7.57 -14.53 -20.23
N SER A 70 7.17 -15.32 -21.23
CA SER A 70 7.69 -15.19 -22.59
C SER A 70 7.22 -13.83 -23.13
N LEU A 71 8.14 -12.88 -23.14
CA LEU A 71 7.90 -11.51 -23.55
C LEU A 71 7.63 -11.47 -25.06
N THR A 72 6.36 -11.63 -25.47
CA THR A 72 5.93 -11.25 -26.82
C THR A 72 5.68 -9.75 -26.89
N ASP A 73 6.74 -8.96 -26.73
CA ASP A 73 6.70 -7.53 -27.07
C ASP A 73 7.30 -7.36 -28.46
N THR A 74 6.47 -7.53 -29.48
CA THR A 74 6.68 -6.82 -30.74
C THR A 74 6.65 -5.32 -30.44
N PRO A 75 7.70 -4.55 -30.77
CA PRO A 75 7.68 -3.11 -30.56
C PRO A 75 6.56 -2.52 -31.43
N SER A 76 5.46 -2.09 -30.80
CA SER A 76 4.44 -1.31 -31.47
C SER A 76 5.05 0.05 -31.79
N PHE A 77 5.13 0.38 -33.08
CA PHE A 77 5.77 1.58 -33.61
C PHE A 77 5.02 2.90 -33.33
N GLU A 78 4.11 2.96 -32.35
CA GLU A 78 3.36 4.18 -32.02
C GLU A 78 3.35 4.51 -30.52
N GLU A 79 3.67 5.79 -30.29
CA GLU A 79 3.25 6.73 -29.24
C GLU A 79 3.63 6.45 -27.78
N VAL A 80 4.47 7.35 -27.23
CA VAL A 80 4.71 7.67 -25.81
C VAL A 80 4.10 6.69 -24.80
N GLU A 81 4.95 5.99 -24.04
CA GLU A 81 4.50 5.09 -22.97
C GLU A 81 3.46 5.80 -22.06
N PRO A 82 2.24 5.24 -21.92
CA PRO A 82 1.21 5.85 -21.08
C PRO A 82 1.59 5.75 -19.61
N ASP A 83 1.00 6.62 -18.78
CA ASP A 83 1.20 6.57 -17.34
C ASP A 83 0.64 5.27 -16.74
N ASP A 84 1.17 4.90 -15.58
CA ASP A 84 0.70 3.70 -14.89
C ASP A 84 -0.81 3.79 -14.63
N PRO A 85 -1.59 2.73 -14.95
CA PRO A 85 -3.04 2.75 -14.74
C PRO A 85 -3.46 3.10 -13.31
N SER A 86 -2.60 2.87 -12.31
CA SER A 86 -2.88 3.26 -10.92
C SER A 86 -2.93 4.77 -10.70
N ILE A 87 -2.11 5.56 -11.39
CA ILE A 87 -2.14 7.03 -11.35
C ILE A 87 -3.49 7.51 -11.91
N ILE A 88 -3.83 7.05 -13.11
CA ILE A 88 -5.07 7.43 -13.81
C ILE A 88 -6.29 7.02 -12.98
N PHE A 89 -6.28 5.82 -12.41
CA PHE A 89 -7.38 5.30 -11.59
C PHE A 89 -7.54 6.09 -10.29
N GLN A 90 -6.44 6.49 -9.65
CA GLN A 90 -6.51 7.31 -8.44
C GLN A 90 -7.19 8.65 -8.73
N HIS A 91 -6.69 9.40 -9.71
CA HIS A 91 -7.23 10.72 -10.04
C HIS A 91 -8.66 10.69 -10.58
N ARG A 92 -8.98 9.70 -11.44
CA ARG A 92 -10.32 9.66 -12.06
C ARG A 92 -11.38 9.05 -11.16
N ILE A 93 -11.01 8.14 -10.27
CA ILE A 93 -11.99 7.34 -9.52
C ILE A 93 -11.82 7.53 -8.01
N ILE A 94 -10.63 7.27 -7.47
CA ILE A 94 -10.43 7.21 -6.01
C ILE A 94 -10.60 8.59 -5.35
N GLU A 95 -10.07 9.66 -5.96
CA GLU A 95 -10.21 11.03 -5.43
C GLU A 95 -11.65 11.54 -5.40
N ARG A 96 -12.57 10.90 -6.12
CA ARG A 96 -14.01 11.20 -6.05
C ARG A 96 -14.71 10.47 -4.91
N LEU A 97 -14.09 9.40 -4.39
CA LEU A 97 -14.64 8.56 -3.33
C LEU A 97 -14.04 8.90 -1.96
N PHE A 98 -12.80 9.38 -1.93
CA PHE A 98 -12.06 9.71 -0.72
C PHE A 98 -11.46 11.12 -0.81
N PRO A 99 -11.45 11.89 0.30
CA PRO A 99 -10.73 13.16 0.34
C PRO A 99 -9.23 12.96 0.04
N SER A 100 -8.65 13.86 -0.74
CA SER A 100 -7.23 13.80 -1.13
C SER A 100 -6.27 13.80 0.05
N THR A 101 -6.66 14.36 1.21
CA THR A 101 -5.84 14.36 2.44
C THR A 101 -5.53 12.96 2.98
N PHE A 102 -6.29 11.93 2.57
CA PHE A 102 -6.08 10.55 2.98
C PHE A 102 -5.41 9.69 1.89
N LEU A 103 -5.11 10.28 0.73
CA LEU A 103 -4.53 9.59 -0.40
C LEU A 103 -3.06 9.99 -0.54
N PRO A 104 -2.15 9.03 -0.83
CA PRO A 104 -0.80 9.38 -1.22
C PRO A 104 -0.83 10.11 -2.56
N HIS A 105 0.07 11.07 -2.78
CA HIS A 105 0.29 11.61 -4.12
C HIS A 105 0.86 10.50 -5.00
N LEU A 106 0.46 10.47 -6.27
CA LEU A 106 0.97 9.52 -7.27
C LEU A 106 1.26 10.27 -8.56
N ASP A 107 2.53 10.36 -8.93
CA ASP A 107 3.00 11.07 -10.11
C ASP A 107 3.84 10.15 -11.01
N ALA A 108 3.87 10.48 -12.31
CA ALA A 108 4.72 9.78 -13.25
C ALA A 108 6.15 10.31 -13.15
N VAL A 109 7.13 9.41 -13.24
CA VAL A 109 8.55 9.74 -13.35
C VAL A 109 9.15 9.02 -14.53
N LYS A 110 10.01 9.70 -15.28
CA LYS A 110 10.75 9.07 -16.38
C LYS A 110 11.90 8.26 -15.82
N VAL A 111 12.04 7.03 -16.31
CA VAL A 111 13.10 6.11 -15.92
C VAL A 111 13.90 5.67 -17.13
N ASP A 112 15.16 5.31 -16.89
CA ASP A 112 16.12 4.89 -17.90
C ASP A 112 16.54 3.44 -17.66
N GLY A 113 16.60 2.63 -18.72
CA GLY A 113 16.92 1.20 -18.64
C GLY A 113 18.25 0.91 -17.94
N PRO A 114 19.38 1.51 -18.40
CA PRO A 114 20.67 1.41 -17.71
C PRO A 114 20.65 1.82 -16.23
N TRP A 115 19.84 2.81 -15.86
CA TRP A 115 19.67 3.19 -14.46
C TRP A 115 18.94 2.10 -13.66
N LEU A 116 17.86 1.54 -14.23
CA LEU A 116 17.08 0.45 -13.62
C LEU A 116 17.90 -0.83 -13.46
N GLU A 117 18.75 -1.16 -14.43
CA GLU A 117 19.67 -2.30 -14.36
C GLU A 117 20.62 -2.17 -13.17
N LYS A 118 21.24 -0.99 -13.02
CA LYS A 118 22.12 -0.71 -11.87
C LYS A 118 21.39 -0.85 -10.54
N LEU A 119 20.18 -0.27 -10.42
CA LEU A 119 19.37 -0.40 -9.21
C LEU A 119 19.02 -1.88 -8.93
N SER A 120 18.61 -2.62 -9.96
CA SER A 120 18.26 -4.03 -9.84
C SER A 120 19.42 -4.85 -9.29
N HIS A 121 20.64 -4.64 -9.79
CA HIS A 121 21.83 -5.34 -9.29
C HIS A 121 22.14 -5.01 -7.83
N LEU A 122 22.03 -3.74 -7.41
CA LEU A 122 22.31 -3.33 -6.03
C LEU A 122 21.34 -3.94 -5.01
N VAL A 123 20.09 -4.12 -5.41
CA VAL A 123 19.00 -4.50 -4.51
C VAL A 123 18.77 -6.01 -4.48
N GLU A 124 19.22 -6.75 -5.49
CA GLU A 124 18.90 -8.17 -5.64
C GLU A 124 19.25 -9.00 -4.40
N GLU A 125 20.37 -8.72 -3.73
CA GLU A 125 20.76 -9.44 -2.51
C GLU A 125 19.84 -9.17 -1.30
N HIS A 126 19.16 -8.02 -1.29
CA HIS A 126 18.25 -7.60 -0.21
C HIS A 126 16.83 -8.13 -0.37
N ARG A 127 16.49 -8.67 -1.54
CA ARG A 127 15.16 -9.21 -1.83
C ARG A 127 15.00 -10.61 -1.20
N PRO A 128 13.81 -10.96 -0.68
CA PRO A 128 13.55 -12.32 -0.20
C PRO A 128 13.77 -13.36 -1.31
N GLU A 129 14.37 -14.49 -0.97
CA GLU A 129 14.76 -15.54 -1.92
C GLU A 129 13.61 -15.98 -2.84
N GLU A 130 12.44 -16.28 -2.27
CA GLU A 130 11.22 -16.65 -3.02
C GLU A 130 10.82 -15.60 -4.08
N ARG A 131 11.10 -14.31 -3.82
CA ARG A 131 10.80 -13.24 -4.78
C ARG A 131 11.82 -13.18 -5.91
N ARG A 132 13.11 -13.40 -5.61
CA ARG A 132 14.20 -13.42 -6.60
C ARG A 132 14.04 -14.54 -7.61
N GLU A 133 13.60 -15.70 -7.14
CA GLU A 133 13.33 -16.88 -7.98
C GLU A 133 12.12 -16.67 -8.89
N ARG A 134 11.13 -15.88 -8.48
CA ARG A 134 9.90 -15.67 -9.26
C ARG A 134 10.02 -14.54 -10.28
N ASP A 135 10.54 -13.38 -9.87
CA ASP A 135 10.42 -12.15 -10.64
C ASP A 135 11.60 -11.18 -10.48
N LYS A 136 11.71 -10.25 -11.43
CA LYS A 136 12.73 -9.19 -11.45
C LYS A 136 12.13 -7.83 -11.81
N ILE A 137 12.89 -6.75 -11.63
CA ILE A 137 12.49 -5.41 -12.08
C ILE A 137 12.37 -5.41 -13.61
N ASP A 138 11.29 -4.82 -14.15
CA ASP A 138 11.15 -4.65 -15.60
C ASP A 138 11.98 -3.44 -16.07
N THR A 139 13.21 -3.70 -16.54
CA THR A 139 14.16 -2.68 -16.99
C THR A 139 13.81 -2.08 -18.36
N ARG A 140 12.77 -2.56 -19.03
CA ARG A 140 12.31 -2.08 -20.34
C ARG A 140 11.32 -0.91 -20.24
N LYS A 141 10.92 -0.57 -19.01
CA LYS A 141 10.01 0.53 -18.71
C LYS A 141 10.73 1.87 -18.80
N HIS A 142 10.04 2.88 -19.34
CA HIS A 142 10.50 4.26 -19.45
C HIS A 142 9.73 5.20 -18.52
N LYS A 143 8.67 4.70 -17.89
CA LYS A 143 7.93 5.38 -16.82
C LYS A 143 7.78 4.50 -15.58
N ALA A 144 7.81 5.16 -14.43
CA ALA A 144 7.51 4.59 -13.13
C ALA A 144 6.57 5.51 -12.35
N VAL A 145 6.25 5.11 -11.10
CA VAL A 145 5.38 5.87 -10.22
C VAL A 145 6.19 6.41 -9.05
N LEU A 146 6.17 7.72 -8.84
CA LEU A 146 6.53 8.33 -7.55
C LEU A 146 5.29 8.41 -6.68
N ALA A 147 5.45 8.05 -5.41
CA ALA A 147 4.41 8.13 -4.41
C ALA A 147 4.89 8.90 -3.18
N THR A 148 3.99 9.47 -2.39
CA THR A 148 4.37 9.97 -1.05
C THR A 148 4.97 8.84 -0.20
N ASP A 149 6.13 9.08 0.41
CA ASP A 149 6.75 8.11 1.32
C ASP A 149 6.07 8.13 2.70
N LEU A 150 5.26 7.09 2.95
CA LEU A 150 4.52 6.92 4.20
C LEU A 150 5.33 6.25 5.31
N VAL A 151 6.56 5.81 5.04
CA VAL A 151 7.41 5.11 6.02
C VAL A 151 8.75 5.81 6.28
N GLY A 152 9.11 6.79 5.46
CA GLY A 152 10.38 7.51 5.57
C GLY A 152 10.42 8.66 6.57
N GLY A 153 9.30 8.98 7.21
CA GLY A 153 9.23 10.02 8.23
C GLY A 153 9.96 9.69 9.54
N HIS A 154 10.11 10.71 10.38
CA HIS A 154 10.63 10.57 11.75
C HIS A 154 9.52 10.02 12.65
N GLY A 155 9.34 8.71 12.66
CA GLY A 155 8.29 8.10 13.47
C GLY A 155 8.13 6.60 13.27
N TRP A 156 7.02 6.10 13.82
CA TRP A 156 6.56 4.74 13.58
C TRP A 156 5.49 4.78 12.50
N ALA A 157 5.66 3.93 11.49
CA ALA A 157 4.66 3.70 10.47
C ALA A 157 4.10 2.30 10.63
N VAL A 158 2.78 2.19 10.51
CA VAL A 158 2.05 0.93 10.63
C VAL A 158 1.24 0.73 9.37
N GLU A 159 1.63 -0.24 8.56
CA GLU A 159 0.88 -0.67 7.39
C GLU A 159 -0.17 -1.69 7.82
N ILE A 160 -1.44 -1.47 7.47
CA ILE A 160 -2.53 -2.41 7.73
C ILE A 160 -3.20 -2.75 6.41
N LYS A 161 -3.36 -4.05 6.13
CA LYS A 161 -4.13 -4.55 4.99
C LYS A 161 -5.46 -5.14 5.48
N PRO A 162 -6.54 -4.33 5.56
CA PRO A 162 -7.73 -4.70 6.32
C PRO A 162 -8.56 -5.84 5.69
N LYS A 163 -8.34 -6.17 4.41
CA LYS A 163 -9.17 -7.13 3.64
C LYS A 163 -10.65 -6.73 3.58
N TRP A 164 -11.50 -7.64 3.10
CA TRP A 164 -12.94 -7.42 2.96
C TRP A 164 -13.68 -7.59 4.29
N GLY A 165 -14.24 -6.49 4.81
CA GLY A 165 -14.88 -6.43 6.12
C GLY A 165 -16.40 -6.64 6.15
N PHE A 166 -17.02 -7.07 5.04
CA PHE A 166 -18.46 -7.32 4.99
C PHE A 166 -18.78 -8.78 4.68
N LEU A 167 -19.92 -9.28 5.16
CA LEU A 167 -20.46 -10.56 4.73
C LEU A 167 -21.32 -10.34 3.46
N PRO A 168 -21.32 -11.31 2.52
CA PRO A 168 -22.10 -11.20 1.28
C PRO A 168 -23.61 -11.18 1.55
N ASN A 169 -24.35 -10.55 0.63
CA ASN A 169 -25.81 -10.54 0.68
C ASN A 169 -26.37 -11.97 0.41
N PRO A 170 -27.23 -12.51 1.29
CA PRO A 170 -27.78 -13.86 1.16
C PRO A 170 -28.65 -14.11 -0.08
N THR A 171 -29.12 -13.07 -0.77
CA THR A 171 -29.99 -13.18 -1.96
C THR A 171 -29.23 -13.68 -3.19
N HIS A 172 -27.93 -13.42 -3.27
CA HIS A 172 -27.10 -13.73 -4.45
C HIS A 172 -26.17 -14.93 -4.21
N LEU A 173 -26.52 -15.80 -3.26
CA LEU A 173 -25.72 -16.97 -2.90
C LEU A 173 -26.42 -18.26 -3.28
N PHE A 174 -25.64 -19.20 -3.81
CA PHE A 174 -26.07 -20.58 -4.03
C PHE A 174 -26.49 -21.24 -2.71
N PRO A 175 -27.62 -21.96 -2.67
CA PRO A 175 -28.14 -22.58 -1.44
C PRO A 175 -27.11 -23.38 -0.65
N GLU A 176 -26.24 -24.12 -1.34
CA GLU A 176 -25.21 -25.00 -0.77
C GLU A 176 -24.14 -24.23 0.02
N SER A 177 -23.78 -23.04 -0.46
CA SER A 177 -22.73 -22.21 0.14
C SER A 177 -23.27 -21.10 1.04
N LYS A 178 -24.57 -20.80 0.94
CA LYS A 178 -25.23 -19.67 1.59
C LYS A 178 -25.02 -19.68 3.10
N ALA A 179 -25.34 -20.79 3.77
CA ALA A 179 -25.24 -20.90 5.22
C ALA A 179 -23.82 -20.64 5.74
N LEU A 180 -22.79 -21.06 4.99
CA LEU A 180 -21.38 -20.85 5.37
C LEU A 180 -20.93 -19.41 5.08
N LYS A 181 -21.20 -18.89 3.88
CA LYS A 181 -20.73 -17.58 3.43
C LYS A 181 -21.41 -16.43 4.17
N THR A 182 -22.59 -16.63 4.76
CA THR A 182 -23.27 -15.62 5.59
C THR A 182 -22.88 -15.65 7.06
N ARG A 183 -22.08 -16.63 7.52
CA ARG A 183 -21.61 -16.72 8.92
C ARG A 183 -20.09 -16.59 9.06
N THR A 184 -19.34 -16.92 8.01
CA THR A 184 -17.88 -16.90 8.01
C THR A 184 -17.36 -15.94 6.94
N CYS A 185 -16.47 -15.03 7.32
CA CYS A 185 -15.93 -14.06 6.38
C CYS A 185 -14.98 -14.69 5.36
N ARG A 186 -14.80 -14.02 4.21
CA ARG A 186 -13.93 -14.48 3.11
C ARG A 186 -12.47 -14.63 3.54
N PHE A 187 -12.00 -13.83 4.49
CA PHE A 187 -10.64 -13.97 5.02
C PHE A 187 -10.49 -15.29 5.80
N CYS A 188 -11.32 -15.53 6.82
CA CYS A 188 -11.23 -16.74 7.65
C CYS A 188 -11.39 -18.04 6.84
N MET A 189 -12.32 -18.09 5.88
CA MET A 189 -12.45 -19.26 5.00
C MET A 189 -11.18 -19.53 4.18
N HIS A 190 -10.51 -18.48 3.73
CA HIS A 190 -9.29 -18.58 2.92
C HIS A 190 -8.04 -18.87 3.75
N SER A 191 -7.98 -18.34 4.97
CA SER A 191 -6.96 -18.75 5.94
C SER A 191 -7.08 -20.24 6.25
N HIS A 192 -8.29 -20.81 6.32
CA HIS A 192 -8.43 -22.25 6.48
C HIS A 192 -7.86 -23.02 5.27
N LEU A 193 -8.17 -22.61 4.03
CA LEU A 193 -7.61 -23.23 2.82
C LEU A 193 -6.07 -23.16 2.79
N LYS A 194 -5.51 -21.97 3.01
CA LYS A 194 -4.06 -21.76 3.07
C LYS A 194 -3.39 -22.66 4.10
N SER A 195 -3.99 -22.78 5.28
CA SER A 195 -3.51 -23.68 6.32
C SER A 195 -3.53 -25.15 5.90
N THR A 196 -4.50 -25.58 5.08
CA THR A 196 -4.53 -26.95 4.54
C THR A 196 -3.50 -27.19 3.44
N GLU A 197 -3.06 -26.13 2.76
CA GLU A 197 -2.01 -26.15 1.73
C GLU A 197 -0.60 -26.01 2.32
N GLY A 198 -0.47 -25.93 3.64
CA GLY A 198 0.81 -25.76 4.33
C GLY A 198 1.35 -24.33 4.31
N GLU A 199 0.55 -23.35 3.86
CA GLU A 199 0.90 -21.95 3.95
C GLU A 199 0.70 -21.43 5.38
N GLU A 200 1.57 -20.52 5.79
CA GLU A 200 1.44 -19.80 7.06
C GLU A 200 0.27 -18.79 7.01
N VAL A 201 -0.51 -18.74 8.10
CA VAL A 201 -1.76 -17.97 8.18
C VAL A 201 -1.83 -17.12 9.44
N SER A 202 -2.41 -15.93 9.32
CA SER A 202 -2.62 -15.05 10.46
C SER A 202 -3.82 -15.54 11.28
N LEU A 203 -3.55 -16.16 12.41
CA LEU A 203 -4.56 -16.76 13.30
C LEU A 203 -5.23 -15.68 14.15
N GLY A 204 -6.57 -15.64 14.17
CA GLY A 204 -7.34 -14.75 15.06
C GLY A 204 -7.71 -13.38 14.48
N TYR A 205 -7.23 -13.03 13.28
CA TYR A 205 -7.72 -11.87 12.53
C TYR A 205 -9.04 -12.17 11.79
N CYS A 206 -10.01 -11.26 11.92
CA CYS A 206 -11.30 -11.33 11.25
C CYS A 206 -11.74 -9.90 10.83
N PRO A 207 -11.74 -9.56 9.54
CA PRO A 207 -12.02 -8.20 9.08
C PRO A 207 -13.38 -7.63 9.51
N PRO A 208 -14.52 -8.34 9.40
CA PRO A 208 -15.79 -7.79 9.88
C PRO A 208 -15.78 -7.49 11.39
N ARG A 209 -15.08 -8.30 12.19
CA ARG A 209 -14.93 -8.04 13.64
C ARG A 209 -14.09 -6.78 13.89
N SER A 210 -13.06 -6.55 13.07
CA SER A 210 -12.19 -5.37 13.14
C SER A 210 -12.95 -4.07 12.79
N ILE A 211 -13.75 -4.08 11.70
CA ILE A 211 -14.50 -2.89 11.26
C ILE A 211 -15.68 -2.56 12.18
N LEU A 212 -16.36 -3.58 12.73
CA LEU A 212 -17.56 -3.36 13.55
C LEU A 212 -17.27 -2.93 15.00
N GLY A 213 -15.99 -2.74 15.38
CA GLY A 213 -15.62 -2.15 16.67
C GLY A 213 -16.19 -2.87 17.90
N ARG A 214 -16.58 -4.16 17.78
CA ARG A 214 -17.18 -4.88 18.92
C ARG A 214 -16.14 -4.96 20.03
N ARG A 215 -16.31 -4.15 21.08
CA ARG A 215 -15.47 -4.15 22.29
C ARG A 215 -15.23 -5.60 22.72
N ARG A 216 -13.97 -6.03 22.67
CA ARG A 216 -13.57 -7.28 23.30
C ARG A 216 -13.68 -7.09 24.81
N THR A 217 -14.19 -8.11 25.50
CA THR A 217 -14.06 -8.21 26.95
C THR A 217 -12.57 -8.11 27.31
N ARG A 218 -12.30 -7.43 28.41
CA ARG A 218 -10.99 -6.97 28.94
C ARG A 218 -9.93 -8.07 29.20
N SER A 219 -10.13 -9.29 28.70
CA SER A 219 -9.37 -10.50 29.04
C SER A 219 -8.39 -10.97 27.96
N GLU A 220 -8.34 -10.32 26.79
CA GLU A 220 -7.38 -10.64 25.72
C GLU A 220 -6.65 -9.35 25.32
N GLY A 221 -5.41 -9.19 25.79
CA GLY A 221 -4.64 -7.93 25.73
C GLY A 221 -4.08 -7.55 24.35
N PRO A 222 -3.28 -6.45 24.29
CA PRO A 222 -2.62 -5.93 23.09
C PRO A 222 -1.86 -6.97 22.25
N GLU A 223 -1.25 -7.94 22.93
CA GLU A 223 -0.48 -9.02 22.31
C GLU A 223 -1.32 -9.88 21.35
N PHE A 224 -2.62 -10.03 21.61
CA PHE A 224 -3.50 -10.82 20.75
C PHE A 224 -3.75 -10.13 19.41
N ILE A 225 -3.95 -8.80 19.37
CA ILE A 225 -4.13 -8.06 18.11
C ILE A 225 -2.85 -8.10 17.27
N MET A 226 -1.70 -7.98 17.93
CA MET A 226 -0.38 -8.04 17.29
C MET A 226 -0.06 -9.44 16.74
N GLY A 227 -0.38 -10.51 17.48
CA GLY A 227 -0.21 -11.89 17.01
C GLY A 227 -1.21 -12.29 15.91
N CYS A 228 -2.34 -11.59 15.79
CA CYS A 228 -3.36 -11.91 14.79
C CYS A 228 -3.03 -11.44 13.38
N LEU A 229 -2.07 -10.54 13.19
CA LEU A 229 -1.90 -9.77 11.96
C LEU A 229 -0.56 -10.00 11.25
N ASP A 230 0.17 -11.09 11.51
CA ASP A 230 1.57 -11.26 11.06
C ASP A 230 1.87 -11.02 9.55
N ARG A 231 0.87 -11.13 8.65
CA ARG A 231 1.00 -10.75 7.21
C ARG A 231 0.16 -9.55 6.79
N GLU A 232 -0.72 -9.09 7.66
CA GLU A 232 -1.67 -8.01 7.42
C GLU A 232 -1.30 -6.72 8.17
N LEU A 233 -0.24 -6.78 8.97
CA LEU A 233 0.35 -5.70 9.73
C LEU A 233 1.86 -5.68 9.46
N ARG A 234 2.37 -4.52 9.06
CA ARG A 234 3.81 -4.26 9.03
C ARG A 234 4.10 -3.06 9.92
N ILE A 235 5.15 -3.17 10.74
CA ILE A 235 5.59 -2.07 11.61
C ILE A 235 6.99 -1.66 11.19
N CYS A 236 7.10 -0.41 10.79
CA CYS A 236 8.35 0.21 10.38
C CYS A 236 8.73 1.27 11.42
N LYS A 237 9.98 1.25 11.89
CA LYS A 237 10.58 2.34 12.67
C LYS A 237 11.82 2.82 11.95
N GLN A 238 11.91 4.11 11.63
CA GLN A 238 13.12 4.71 11.04
C GLN A 238 13.73 3.83 9.94
N PHE A 239 12.91 3.43 8.96
CA PHE A 239 13.33 2.61 7.82
C PHE A 239 13.91 1.21 8.13
N GLN A 240 13.67 0.67 9.32
CA GLN A 240 13.93 -0.73 9.65
C GLN A 240 12.60 -1.47 9.74
N ASP A 241 12.45 -2.51 8.94
CA ASP A 241 11.36 -3.48 9.06
C ASP A 241 11.61 -4.31 10.32
N LEU A 242 10.84 -4.05 11.37
CA LEU A 242 11.01 -4.73 12.65
C LEU A 242 10.20 -6.02 12.72
N ARG A 243 9.32 -6.31 11.75
CA ARG A 243 8.53 -7.54 11.71
C ARG A 243 8.23 -8.01 10.28
N ARG A 244 9.01 -8.99 9.83
CA ARG A 244 8.56 -10.05 8.92
C ARG A 244 8.83 -11.39 9.58
N GLY A 245 7.79 -12.17 9.89
CA GLY A 245 7.88 -13.62 10.10
C GLY A 245 8.98 -14.14 11.04
N ALA A 246 9.32 -13.44 12.12
CA ALA A 246 10.28 -13.93 13.11
C ALA A 246 9.77 -13.67 14.52
N TYR A 247 9.71 -14.75 15.31
CA TYR A 247 9.44 -14.75 16.74
C TYR A 247 10.43 -13.80 17.45
N ALA A 248 9.96 -12.62 17.84
CA ALA A 248 10.64 -11.76 18.79
C ALA A 248 9.70 -11.50 19.95
N SER A 249 9.85 -12.31 21.00
CA SER A 249 9.34 -12.02 22.32
C SER A 249 9.85 -10.65 22.77
N SER A 250 8.93 -9.76 23.16
CA SER A 250 9.13 -8.48 23.84
C SER A 250 9.95 -7.40 23.10
N ILE A 251 9.25 -6.37 22.60
CA ILE A 251 9.86 -5.06 22.31
C ILE A 251 9.15 -4.03 23.20
N ASN A 252 9.86 -3.50 24.19
CA ASN A 252 9.43 -2.36 25.00
C ASN A 252 9.64 -1.06 24.22
N ILE A 253 8.63 -0.18 24.20
CA ILE A 253 8.70 1.13 23.53
C ILE A 253 8.29 2.21 24.54
N SER A 254 9.22 3.10 24.89
CA SER A 254 8.99 4.28 25.71
C SER A 254 8.71 5.52 24.85
N PHE A 255 7.76 6.37 25.27
CA PHE A 255 7.39 7.64 24.62
C PHE A 255 7.27 8.80 25.62
N PHE A 256 7.69 9.99 25.17
CA PHE A 256 7.44 11.30 25.78
C PHE A 256 6.20 11.96 25.13
N PRO A 257 5.34 12.70 25.88
CA PRO A 257 4.09 13.24 25.34
C PRO A 257 4.24 14.70 24.88
N ASP A 258 3.54 15.07 23.78
CA ASP A 258 2.49 16.11 23.78
C ASP A 258 2.14 16.62 22.36
N ALA A 259 0.86 16.53 22.00
CA ALA A 259 0.12 17.55 21.23
C ALA A 259 -1.39 17.20 21.17
N PRO A 260 -2.32 18.12 21.51
CA PRO A 260 -3.75 17.84 21.59
C PRO A 260 -4.54 18.28 20.34
N GLY A 261 -5.53 17.46 19.94
CA GLY A 261 -6.70 17.95 19.20
C GLY A 261 -7.04 17.20 17.90
N ALA A 262 -7.82 16.11 17.99
CA ALA A 262 -8.66 15.63 16.87
C ALA A 262 -9.83 14.78 17.41
N THR A 263 -11.07 15.19 17.10
CA THR A 263 -12.33 14.57 17.56
C THR A 263 -12.92 13.59 16.53
N SER A 264 -13.27 12.39 17.02
CA SER A 264 -14.31 11.39 16.61
C SER A 264 -14.87 11.46 15.19
N VAL A 265 -14.73 10.46 14.29
CA VAL A 265 -15.33 9.09 14.36
C VAL A 265 -14.34 8.00 13.84
N SER A 266 -13.13 8.36 13.42
CA SER A 266 -12.01 7.44 13.10
C SER A 266 -11.30 6.87 14.34
N CYS A 267 -11.86 7.13 15.52
CA CYS A 267 -11.13 7.12 16.78
C CYS A 267 -10.97 5.73 17.39
N GLU A 268 -11.83 4.74 17.14
CA GLU A 268 -11.79 3.50 17.94
C GLU A 268 -10.64 2.54 17.56
N MET A 269 -10.28 2.46 16.27
CA MET A 269 -9.13 1.67 15.83
C MET A 269 -7.82 2.34 16.23
N LEU A 270 -7.75 3.67 16.09
CA LEU A 270 -6.63 4.49 16.55
C LEU A 270 -6.53 4.57 18.08
N GLN A 271 -7.64 4.53 18.81
CA GLN A 271 -7.68 4.43 20.28
C GLN A 271 -7.26 3.04 20.74
N SER A 272 -7.61 1.99 20.00
CA SER A 272 -7.11 0.64 20.28
C SER A 272 -5.61 0.56 20.02
N LEU A 273 -5.10 1.13 18.92
CA LEU A 273 -3.66 1.27 18.65
C LEU A 273 -2.97 2.18 19.69
N HIS A 274 -3.58 3.28 20.10
CA HIS A 274 -3.07 4.16 21.15
C HIS A 274 -3.04 3.44 22.50
N LEU A 275 -4.06 2.64 22.84
CA LEU A 275 -4.08 1.81 24.05
C LEU A 275 -2.97 0.76 24.00
N ILE A 276 -2.84 0.05 22.86
CA ILE A 276 -1.77 -0.93 22.59
C ILE A 276 -0.37 -0.31 22.74
N LEU A 277 -0.17 0.91 22.23
CA LEU A 277 1.11 1.62 22.31
C LEU A 277 1.35 2.29 23.69
N SER A 278 0.28 2.52 24.47
CA SER A 278 0.35 3.14 25.80
C SER A 278 0.48 2.15 26.96
N GLU A 279 0.04 0.90 26.78
CA GLU A 279 0.08 -0.17 27.79
C GLU A 279 1.40 -0.96 27.79
N THR A 280 2.28 -0.76 26.81
CA THR A 280 3.65 -1.30 26.78
C THR A 280 4.66 -0.47 27.60
N LYS A 281 4.19 0.17 28.68
CA LYS A 281 5.02 0.90 29.66
C LYS A 281 5.53 0.00 30.78
#